data_AF-A0A8T3X8M8-F1
#
_entry.id   AF-A0A8T3X8M8-F1
#
_cell.length_a   1.000
_cell.length_b   1.000
_cell.length_c   1.000
_cell.angle_alpha   90.00
_cell.angle_beta   90.00
_cell.angle_gamma   90.00
#
_symmetry.space_group_name_H-M   'P 1'
#
loop_
_entity.id
_entity.type
_entity.pdbx_description
1 polymer ?
#
loop_
_entity_poly.entity_id
_entity_poly.type
_entity_poly.pdbx_seq_one_letter_code
_entity_poly.pdbx_strand_id
1 'polypeptide(L)'
;MGLFSVHSQLRQPFDFRPLLEDSQMLVKINGEIEQAAQRLLGYLFSHRIKKILARLHEPDTQDILRKTASHLGWLCQQSFRLRDGAQQYYELVANAKHGFTQPKHYSLAKRFSYQGYQNAQQITARCEELKGIFSEKNIINSFSFENHSAAIRQSFGHILSIARDNNILFSDIRGRVQIEGNLIRQYEGLKKYILEPYQLETGDILLSFKPKEFFKKISFFTVLPRMTAAFEQSQVTHAALCIKLPGGPKIVESVMDIGIDGAVMRDFEVPEVQVLVALRPQLSQDQRMRLIQAIRRHIQNQPTYSVLKLVGFLPTLLVTRTLNWFTKGYRQLPNFLSIRKSTFFCSEFVNQVFKDAGILLTPKSKYSATVSPSDIVSSPFLTFIGLVFRDSERTEEAVTKYFEKSGLKI
;
A
#
# COMPACT_ATOMS: atom_id res chain seq x y z
N MET A 1 -0.85 -18.40 -51.96
CA MET A 1 -0.25 -18.37 -50.60
C MET A 1 -0.48 -16.98 -50.03
N GLY A 2 -1.52 -16.81 -49.22
CA GLY A 2 -1.91 -15.53 -48.64
C GLY A 2 -1.10 -15.22 -47.39
N LEU A 3 -0.38 -14.10 -47.40
CA LEU A 3 0.26 -13.52 -46.23
C LEU A 3 -0.83 -12.97 -45.30
N PHE A 4 -1.00 -13.60 -44.14
CA PHE A 4 -1.78 -13.05 -43.04
C PHE A 4 -1.07 -11.80 -42.50
N SER A 5 -1.46 -10.65 -43.05
CA SER A 5 -1.31 -9.36 -42.38
C SER A 5 -2.19 -9.38 -41.13
N VAL A 6 -1.61 -9.80 -40.00
CA VAL A 6 -2.18 -9.56 -38.68
C VAL A 6 -2.09 -8.05 -38.46
N HIS A 7 -3.14 -7.33 -38.86
CA HIS A 7 -3.38 -5.98 -38.38
C HIS A 7 -3.42 -6.05 -36.85
N SER A 8 -2.34 -5.63 -36.21
CA SER A 8 -2.34 -5.27 -34.80
C SER A 8 -3.25 -4.06 -34.67
N GLN A 9 -4.56 -4.30 -34.54
CA GLN A 9 -5.49 -3.30 -34.04
C GLN A 9 -4.90 -2.84 -32.71
N LEU A 10 -4.34 -1.63 -32.71
CA LEU A 10 -3.87 -0.95 -31.51
C LEU A 10 -5.06 -0.87 -30.57
N ARG A 11 -5.15 -1.82 -29.63
CA ARG A 11 -6.18 -1.80 -28.58
C ARG A 11 -6.09 -0.44 -27.93
N GLN A 12 -7.19 0.30 -27.93
CA GLN A 12 -7.22 1.57 -27.24
C GLN A 12 -6.77 1.37 -25.78
N PRO A 13 -5.91 2.25 -25.26
CA PRO A 13 -5.42 2.13 -23.90
C PRO A 13 -6.60 2.12 -22.93
N PHE A 14 -6.58 1.18 -21.99
CA PHE A 14 -7.61 1.09 -20.96
C PHE A 14 -7.57 2.35 -20.09
N ASP A 15 -8.72 3.01 -19.92
CA ASP A 15 -8.80 4.20 -19.07
C ASP A 15 -8.93 3.80 -17.60
N PHE A 16 -7.87 4.06 -16.83
CA PHE A 16 -7.82 3.77 -15.40
C PHE A 16 -8.47 4.84 -14.52
N ARG A 17 -8.91 5.99 -15.07
CA ARG A 17 -9.51 7.08 -14.28
C ARG A 17 -10.73 6.64 -13.46
N PRO A 18 -11.71 5.89 -14.01
CA PRO A 18 -12.86 5.43 -13.23
C PRO A 18 -12.44 4.57 -12.03
N LEU A 19 -11.44 3.70 -12.21
CA LEU A 19 -10.91 2.87 -11.12
C LEU A 19 -10.18 3.67 -10.03
N LEU A 20 -9.61 4.84 -10.37
CA LEU A 20 -8.99 5.73 -9.38
C LEU A 20 -10.04 6.51 -8.61
N GLU A 21 -11.03 7.06 -9.31
CA GLU A 21 -12.12 7.85 -8.73
C GLU A 21 -12.98 7.00 -7.79
N ASP A 22 -13.37 5.80 -8.21
CA ASP A 22 -14.15 4.88 -7.38
C ASP A 22 -13.37 4.45 -6.13
N SER A 23 -12.09 4.14 -6.27
CA SER A 23 -11.23 3.80 -5.13
C SER A 23 -11.14 4.94 -4.11
N GLN A 24 -10.99 6.19 -4.58
CA GLN A 24 -10.97 7.37 -3.71
C GLN A 24 -12.31 7.55 -2.98
N MET A 25 -13.43 7.37 -3.69
CA MET A 25 -14.75 7.42 -3.10
C MET A 25 -14.92 6.35 -2.00
N LEU A 26 -14.48 5.11 -2.25
CA LEU A 26 -14.58 4.01 -1.27
C LEU A 26 -13.73 4.29 -0.02
N VAL A 27 -12.50 4.80 -0.18
CA VAL A 27 -11.66 5.20 0.95
C VAL A 27 -12.34 6.31 1.77
N LYS A 28 -12.96 7.29 1.11
CA LYS A 28 -13.68 8.37 1.78
C LYS A 28 -14.88 7.84 2.59
N ILE A 29 -15.76 7.07 1.97
CA ILE A 29 -16.95 6.52 2.64
C ILE A 29 -16.54 5.64 3.83
N ASN A 30 -15.53 4.79 3.63
CA ASN A 30 -15.03 3.90 4.69
C ASN A 30 -14.40 4.69 5.86
N GLY A 31 -13.69 5.79 5.58
CA GLY A 31 -13.20 6.72 6.61
C GLY A 31 -14.32 7.42 7.38
N GLU A 32 -15.39 7.82 6.70
CA GLU A 32 -16.57 8.42 7.34
C GLU A 32 -17.28 7.42 8.29
N ILE A 33 -17.38 6.15 7.88
CA ILE A 33 -17.90 5.05 8.71
C ILE A 33 -17.01 4.85 9.95
N GLU A 34 -15.69 4.78 9.78
CA GLU A 34 -14.74 4.62 10.90
C GLU A 34 -14.91 5.74 11.94
N GLN A 35 -14.92 6.99 11.49
CA GLN A 35 -15.06 8.15 12.37
C GLN A 35 -16.42 8.19 13.08
N ALA A 36 -17.51 7.86 12.38
CA ALA A 36 -18.84 7.83 12.97
C ALA A 36 -18.99 6.71 14.00
N ALA A 37 -18.51 5.50 13.68
CA ALA A 37 -18.48 4.37 14.60
C ALA A 37 -17.68 4.69 15.86
N GLN A 38 -16.52 5.33 15.71
CA GLN A 38 -15.67 5.72 16.84
C GLN A 38 -16.34 6.79 17.72
N ARG A 39 -16.98 7.80 17.11
CA ARG A 39 -17.74 8.82 17.85
C ARG A 39 -18.91 8.23 18.62
N LEU A 40 -19.70 7.35 17.99
CA LEU A 40 -20.84 6.70 18.63
C LEU A 40 -20.40 5.79 19.79
N LEU A 41 -19.35 4.98 19.58
CA LEU A 41 -18.79 4.15 20.63
C LEU A 41 -18.31 5.01 21.81
N GLY A 42 -17.57 6.09 21.55
CA GLY A 42 -17.11 7.01 22.58
C GLY A 42 -18.24 7.69 23.34
N TYR A 43 -19.29 8.11 22.63
CA TYR A 43 -20.48 8.73 23.21
C TYR A 43 -21.22 7.77 24.14
N LEU A 44 -21.61 6.58 23.63
CA LEU A 44 -22.39 5.58 24.37
C LEU A 44 -21.66 5.06 25.62
N PHE A 45 -20.33 4.97 25.55
CA PHE A 45 -19.54 4.45 26.67
C PHE A 45 -18.92 5.55 27.55
N SER A 46 -19.25 6.82 27.31
CA SER A 46 -18.89 7.89 28.23
C SER A 46 -19.58 7.70 29.58
N HIS A 47 -18.90 8.09 30.66
CA HIS A 47 -19.40 7.90 32.02
C HIS A 47 -20.77 8.56 32.25
N ARG A 48 -20.98 9.77 31.69
CA ARG A 48 -22.24 10.50 31.76
C ARG A 48 -23.38 9.73 31.07
N ILE A 49 -23.18 9.30 29.83
CA ILE A 49 -24.22 8.64 29.05
C ILE A 49 -24.57 7.27 29.62
N LYS A 50 -23.58 6.49 30.08
CA LYS A 50 -23.82 5.22 30.78
C LYS A 50 -24.74 5.37 31.99
N LYS A 51 -24.52 6.40 32.81
CA LYS A 51 -25.35 6.67 33.98
C LYS A 51 -26.81 6.96 33.62
N ILE A 52 -27.04 7.70 32.53
CA ILE A 52 -28.39 8.00 32.05
C ILE A 52 -29.03 6.73 31.47
N LEU A 53 -28.30 5.99 30.62
CA LEU A 53 -28.80 4.76 30.00
C LEU A 53 -29.11 3.62 31.01
N ALA A 54 -28.55 3.68 32.22
CA ALA A 54 -28.91 2.78 33.31
C ALA A 54 -30.30 3.08 33.93
N ARG A 55 -30.89 4.24 33.62
CA ARG A 55 -32.19 4.71 34.15
C ARG A 55 -33.26 4.64 33.06
N LEU A 56 -33.86 3.47 32.91
CA LEU A 56 -34.69 3.12 31.74
C LEU A 56 -36.00 3.91 31.56
N HIS A 57 -36.43 4.68 32.56
CA HIS A 57 -37.71 5.40 32.55
C HIS A 57 -37.59 6.92 32.56
N GLU A 58 -36.37 7.47 32.46
CA GLU A 58 -36.19 8.93 32.36
C GLU A 58 -36.37 9.41 30.90
N PRO A 59 -37.05 10.55 30.66
CA PRO A 59 -37.19 11.14 29.32
C PRO A 59 -35.86 11.31 28.59
N ASP A 60 -34.80 11.64 29.33
CA ASP A 60 -33.43 11.79 28.82
C ASP A 60 -32.89 10.49 28.20
N THR A 61 -33.26 9.33 28.76
CA THR A 61 -32.86 8.02 28.22
C THR A 61 -33.49 7.78 26.84
N GLN A 62 -34.79 8.08 26.71
CA GLN A 62 -35.50 7.94 25.44
C GLN A 62 -34.94 8.86 24.35
N ASP A 63 -34.58 10.10 24.69
CA ASP A 63 -33.92 11.03 23.77
C ASP A 63 -32.55 10.52 23.31
N ILE A 64 -31.72 10.03 24.24
CA ILE A 64 -30.40 9.45 23.92
C ILE A 64 -30.56 8.23 23.00
N LEU A 65 -31.51 7.35 23.28
CA LEU A 65 -31.77 6.15 22.48
C LEU A 65 -32.24 6.52 21.06
N ARG A 66 -33.16 7.48 20.92
CA ARG A 66 -33.62 7.98 19.61
C ARG A 66 -32.50 8.63 18.81
N LYS A 67 -31.69 9.49 19.44
CA LYS A 67 -30.51 10.10 18.80
C LYS A 67 -29.50 9.04 18.34
N THR A 68 -29.26 8.03 19.17
CA THR A 68 -28.38 6.91 18.83
C THR A 68 -28.94 6.12 17.66
N ALA A 69 -30.23 5.79 17.66
CA ALA A 69 -30.90 5.09 16.57
C ALA A 69 -30.83 5.86 15.24
N SER A 70 -31.00 7.19 15.28
CA SER A 70 -30.85 8.06 14.11
C SER A 70 -29.43 8.00 13.53
N HIS A 71 -28.40 8.15 14.37
CA HIS A 71 -27.01 8.05 13.93
C HIS A 71 -26.63 6.64 13.42
N LEU A 72 -27.18 5.58 14.04
CA LEU A 72 -27.03 4.22 13.54
C LEU A 72 -27.73 4.03 12.19
N GLY A 73 -28.87 4.68 11.97
CA GLY A 73 -29.55 4.71 10.68
C GLY A 73 -28.66 5.28 9.58
N TRP A 74 -27.98 6.40 9.85
CA TRP A 74 -27.00 6.97 8.93
C TRP A 74 -25.79 6.03 8.72
N LEU A 75 -25.27 5.42 9.79
CA LEU A 75 -24.14 4.49 9.71
C LEU A 75 -24.48 3.26 8.84
N CYS A 76 -25.68 2.70 9.03
CA CYS A 76 -26.23 1.65 8.17
C CYS A 76 -26.28 2.11 6.72
N GLN A 77 -26.85 3.28 6.44
CA GLN A 77 -26.93 3.82 5.07
C GLN A 77 -25.56 3.94 4.41
N GLN A 78 -24.56 4.47 5.12
CA GLN A 78 -23.19 4.54 4.58
C GLN A 78 -22.58 3.14 4.38
N SER A 79 -22.84 2.19 5.28
CA SER A 79 -22.34 0.82 5.11
C SER A 79 -22.92 0.13 3.87
N PHE A 80 -24.20 0.36 3.54
CA PHE A 80 -24.80 -0.13 2.30
C PHE A 80 -24.14 0.52 1.07
N ARG A 81 -23.96 1.85 1.09
CA ARG A 81 -23.25 2.55 0.02
C ARG A 81 -21.83 2.02 -0.18
N LEU A 82 -21.10 1.74 0.91
CA LEU A 82 -19.76 1.15 0.85
C LEU A 82 -19.81 -0.25 0.22
N ARG A 83 -20.74 -1.12 0.66
CA ARG A 83 -20.90 -2.48 0.15
C ARG A 83 -21.18 -2.48 -1.36
N ASP A 84 -22.17 -1.70 -1.78
CA ASP A 84 -22.62 -1.66 -3.17
C ASP A 84 -21.55 -1.06 -4.07
N GLY A 85 -20.90 0.03 -3.63
CA GLY A 85 -19.76 0.61 -4.33
C GLY A 85 -18.56 -0.35 -4.41
N ALA A 86 -18.24 -1.07 -3.33
CA ALA A 86 -17.14 -2.04 -3.33
C ALA A 86 -17.42 -3.24 -4.25
N GLN A 87 -18.68 -3.65 -4.38
CA GLN A 87 -19.09 -4.67 -5.35
C GLN A 87 -18.88 -4.19 -6.78
N GLN A 88 -19.42 -3.02 -7.12
CA GLN A 88 -19.25 -2.41 -8.44
C GLN A 88 -17.77 -2.25 -8.79
N TYR A 89 -16.97 -1.78 -7.83
CA TYR A 89 -15.53 -1.64 -7.99
C TYR A 89 -14.83 -2.98 -8.27
N TYR A 90 -15.18 -4.04 -7.54
CA TYR A 90 -14.66 -5.38 -7.79
C TYR A 90 -14.99 -5.86 -9.21
N GLU A 91 -16.21 -5.63 -9.69
CA GLU A 91 -16.65 -5.99 -11.03
C GLU A 91 -15.86 -5.21 -12.10
N LEU A 92 -15.66 -3.90 -11.91
CA LEU A 92 -14.83 -3.07 -12.79
C LEU A 92 -13.38 -3.56 -12.84
N VAL A 93 -12.78 -3.82 -11.69
CA VAL A 93 -11.42 -4.38 -11.62
C VAL A 93 -11.36 -5.75 -12.31
N ALA A 94 -12.37 -6.60 -12.12
CA ALA A 94 -12.42 -7.93 -12.75
C ALA A 94 -12.44 -7.84 -14.28
N ASN A 95 -13.16 -6.86 -14.84
CA ASN A 95 -13.28 -6.58 -16.27
C ASN A 95 -12.04 -5.88 -16.86
N ALA A 96 -11.24 -5.19 -16.03
CA ALA A 96 -10.03 -4.49 -16.44
C ALA A 96 -8.82 -5.41 -16.73
N LYS A 97 -8.99 -6.74 -16.81
CA LYS A 97 -7.89 -7.72 -16.96
C LYS A 97 -6.89 -7.37 -18.06
N HIS A 98 -7.38 -6.92 -19.20
CA HIS A 98 -6.54 -6.57 -20.36
C HIS A 98 -5.96 -5.16 -20.31
N GLY A 99 -6.38 -4.34 -19.36
CA GLY A 99 -5.84 -3.00 -19.13
C GLY A 99 -4.55 -2.98 -18.31
N PHE A 100 -4.36 -3.95 -17.41
CA PHE A 100 -3.14 -4.07 -16.62
C PHE A 100 -1.99 -4.60 -17.49
N THR A 101 -0.90 -3.84 -17.57
CA THR A 101 0.34 -4.25 -18.24
C THR A 101 1.05 -5.37 -17.48
N GLN A 102 0.89 -5.43 -16.15
CA GLN A 102 1.41 -6.49 -15.30
C GLN A 102 0.33 -7.46 -14.79
N PRO A 103 0.41 -8.76 -15.13
CA PRO A 103 -0.54 -9.76 -14.63
C PRO A 103 -0.62 -9.83 -13.10
N LYS A 104 0.51 -9.62 -12.40
CA LYS A 104 0.57 -9.63 -10.94
C LYS A 104 -0.25 -8.49 -10.32
N HIS A 105 -0.25 -7.31 -10.93
CA HIS A 105 -1.03 -6.16 -10.44
C HIS A 105 -2.52 -6.42 -10.56
N TYR A 106 -2.97 -6.96 -11.70
CA TYR A 106 -4.37 -7.37 -11.87
C TYR A 106 -4.80 -8.40 -10.82
N SER A 107 -4.02 -9.47 -10.63
CA SER A 107 -4.38 -10.53 -9.67
C SER A 107 -4.50 -10.00 -8.24
N LEU A 108 -3.60 -9.11 -7.82
CA LEU A 108 -3.65 -8.48 -6.50
C LEU A 108 -4.81 -7.50 -6.38
N ALA A 109 -4.99 -6.62 -7.37
CA ALA A 109 -6.10 -5.67 -7.41
C ALA A 109 -7.46 -6.38 -7.33
N LYS A 110 -7.64 -7.46 -8.10
CA LYS A 110 -8.86 -8.28 -8.08
C LYS A 110 -9.10 -8.95 -6.74
N ARG A 111 -8.05 -9.52 -6.13
CA ARG A 111 -8.17 -10.14 -4.80
C ARG A 111 -8.51 -9.12 -3.72
N PHE A 112 -7.81 -7.99 -3.69
CA PHE A 112 -7.99 -6.99 -2.65
C PHE A 112 -9.33 -6.26 -2.78
N SER A 113 -9.80 -6.00 -4.01
CA SER A 113 -11.15 -5.48 -4.23
C SER A 113 -12.22 -6.48 -3.76
N TYR A 114 -12.05 -7.77 -4.02
CA TYR A 114 -12.94 -8.81 -3.49
C TYR A 114 -12.94 -8.87 -1.95
N GLN A 115 -11.76 -8.82 -1.33
CA GLN A 115 -11.65 -8.79 0.14
C GLN A 115 -12.28 -7.52 0.72
N GLY A 116 -12.09 -6.37 0.08
CA GLY A 116 -12.71 -5.11 0.47
C GLY A 116 -14.24 -5.17 0.40
N TYR A 117 -14.79 -5.83 -0.62
CA TYR A 117 -16.22 -6.12 -0.74
C TYR A 117 -16.72 -7.04 0.38
N GLN A 118 -16.05 -8.17 0.66
CA GLN A 118 -16.43 -9.06 1.76
C GLN A 118 -16.43 -8.35 3.11
N ASN A 119 -15.40 -7.54 3.36
CA ASN A 119 -15.31 -6.72 4.55
C ASN A 119 -16.45 -5.68 4.64
N ALA A 120 -16.82 -5.05 3.51
CA ALA A 120 -17.94 -4.13 3.48
C ALA A 120 -19.27 -4.84 3.82
N GLN A 121 -19.49 -6.07 3.33
CA GLN A 121 -20.65 -6.88 3.72
C GLN A 121 -20.68 -7.16 5.23
N GLN A 122 -19.53 -7.45 5.83
CA GLN A 122 -19.43 -7.67 7.28
C GLN A 122 -19.73 -6.39 8.07
N ILE A 123 -19.23 -5.23 7.64
CA ILE A 123 -19.57 -3.93 8.24
C ILE A 123 -21.10 -3.73 8.18
N THR A 124 -21.72 -3.93 7.01
CA THR A 124 -23.19 -3.80 6.87
C THR A 124 -23.94 -4.70 7.85
N ALA A 125 -23.58 -5.98 7.94
CA ALA A 125 -24.23 -6.92 8.85
C ALA A 125 -24.13 -6.48 10.32
N ARG A 126 -22.97 -5.94 10.75
CA ARG A 126 -22.79 -5.42 12.12
C ARG A 126 -23.55 -4.13 12.38
N CYS A 127 -23.67 -3.27 11.37
CA CYS A 127 -24.51 -2.08 11.47
C CYS A 127 -26.00 -2.48 11.62
N GLU A 128 -26.47 -3.47 10.86
CA GLU A 128 -27.84 -3.98 10.98
C GLU A 128 -28.10 -4.63 12.34
N GLU A 129 -27.14 -5.40 12.88
CA GLU A 129 -27.21 -5.95 14.23
C GLU A 129 -27.37 -4.83 15.29
N LEU A 130 -26.55 -3.78 15.21
CA LEU A 130 -26.67 -2.61 16.09
C LEU A 130 -28.02 -1.91 15.92
N LYS A 131 -28.51 -1.73 14.69
CA LYS A 131 -29.83 -1.15 14.42
C LYS A 131 -30.96 -2.00 15.00
N GLY A 132 -30.82 -3.32 15.00
CA GLY A 132 -31.75 -4.25 15.65
C GLY A 132 -31.80 -4.04 17.16
N ILE A 133 -30.64 -3.94 17.81
CA ILE A 133 -30.52 -3.66 19.26
C ILE A 133 -31.22 -2.34 19.61
N PHE A 134 -30.97 -1.27 18.86
CA PHE A 134 -31.56 0.05 19.05
C PHE A 134 -32.86 0.28 18.27
N SER A 135 -33.59 -0.79 17.93
CA SER A 135 -34.87 -0.65 17.24
C SER A 135 -35.92 0.00 18.15
N GLU A 136 -36.84 0.75 17.55
CA GLU A 136 -37.92 1.43 18.30
C GLU A 136 -38.74 0.46 19.17
N LYS A 137 -38.97 -0.76 18.66
CA LYS A 137 -39.62 -1.85 19.40
C LYS A 137 -38.85 -2.24 20.67
N ASN A 138 -37.52 -2.31 20.63
CA ASN A 138 -36.70 -2.62 21.80
C ASN A 138 -36.62 -1.43 22.75
N ILE A 139 -36.48 -0.21 22.22
CA ILE A 139 -36.43 1.03 22.99
C ILE A 139 -37.68 1.24 23.86
N ILE A 140 -38.86 0.91 23.31
CA ILE A 140 -40.14 1.10 24.00
C ILE A 140 -40.41 0.02 25.05
N ASN A 141 -40.00 -1.23 24.81
CA ASN A 141 -40.53 -2.37 25.58
C ASN A 141 -39.54 -3.05 26.53
N SER A 142 -38.22 -2.97 26.31
CA SER A 142 -37.29 -3.87 27.02
C SER A 142 -35.80 -3.53 26.96
N PHE A 143 -35.39 -2.39 26.40
CA PHE A 143 -33.98 -2.07 26.23
C PHE A 143 -33.27 -2.06 27.58
N SER A 144 -32.21 -2.87 27.75
CA SER A 144 -31.30 -2.79 28.89
C SER A 144 -29.89 -2.59 28.38
N PHE A 145 -29.31 -1.41 28.66
CA PHE A 145 -27.96 -1.12 28.22
C PHE A 145 -26.94 -2.10 28.80
N GLU A 146 -27.12 -2.54 30.04
CA GLU A 146 -26.23 -3.50 30.69
C GLU A 146 -26.19 -4.83 29.94
N ASN A 147 -27.37 -5.36 29.59
CA ASN A 147 -27.53 -6.63 28.88
C ASN A 147 -26.96 -6.58 27.45
N HIS A 148 -26.96 -5.41 26.81
CA HIS A 148 -26.49 -5.24 25.44
C HIS A 148 -25.08 -4.65 25.33
N SER A 149 -24.50 -4.13 26.41
CA SER A 149 -23.24 -3.37 26.39
C SER A 149 -22.07 -4.15 25.79
N ALA A 150 -21.96 -5.44 26.10
CA ALA A 150 -20.91 -6.31 25.56
C ALA A 150 -21.05 -6.48 24.03
N ALA A 151 -22.27 -6.80 23.57
CA ALA A 151 -22.57 -6.96 22.15
C ALA A 151 -22.35 -5.64 21.37
N ILE A 152 -22.83 -4.50 21.90
CA ILE A 152 -22.63 -3.18 21.28
C ILE A 152 -21.14 -2.89 21.13
N ARG A 153 -20.35 -3.09 22.19
CA ARG A 153 -18.90 -2.86 22.15
C ARG A 153 -18.21 -3.77 21.15
N GLN A 154 -18.58 -5.04 21.12
CA GLN A 154 -18.00 -6.01 20.20
C GLN A 154 -18.30 -5.64 18.74
N SER A 155 -19.54 -5.29 18.41
CA SER A 155 -19.93 -4.91 17.04
C SER A 155 -19.23 -3.63 16.57
N PHE A 156 -19.14 -2.60 17.41
CA PHE A 156 -18.33 -1.42 17.08
C PHE A 156 -16.83 -1.74 16.95
N GLY A 157 -16.29 -2.58 17.83
CA GLY A 157 -14.90 -3.03 17.75
C GLY A 157 -14.59 -3.74 16.42
N HIS A 158 -15.50 -4.60 15.96
CA HIS A 158 -15.40 -5.27 14.67
C HIS A 158 -15.48 -4.26 13.51
N ILE A 159 -16.47 -3.36 13.52
CA ILE A 159 -16.61 -2.32 12.49
C ILE A 159 -15.32 -1.50 12.36
N LEU A 160 -14.75 -1.04 13.48
CA LEU A 160 -13.52 -0.24 13.48
C LEU A 160 -12.32 -1.03 12.97
N SER A 161 -12.18 -2.29 13.37
CA SER A 161 -11.08 -3.14 12.89
C SER A 161 -11.18 -3.37 11.38
N ILE A 162 -12.37 -3.73 10.89
CA ILE A 162 -12.60 -4.02 9.47
C ILE A 162 -12.47 -2.76 8.62
N ALA A 163 -12.98 -1.61 9.09
CA ALA A 163 -12.84 -0.34 8.39
C ALA A 163 -11.37 0.05 8.21
N ARG A 164 -10.54 -0.10 9.25
CA ARG A 164 -9.09 0.15 9.13
C ARG A 164 -8.43 -0.76 8.10
N ASP A 165 -8.80 -2.03 8.07
CA ASP A 165 -8.28 -2.98 7.08
C ASP A 165 -8.75 -2.64 5.66
N ASN A 166 -10.00 -2.18 5.48
CA ASN A 166 -10.51 -1.72 4.20
C ASN A 166 -9.80 -0.48 3.67
N ASN A 167 -9.44 0.47 4.54
CA ASN A 167 -8.65 1.64 4.14
C ASN A 167 -7.32 1.19 3.52
N ILE A 168 -6.68 0.16 4.08
CA ILE A 168 -5.43 -0.40 3.55
C ILE A 168 -5.69 -1.06 2.18
N LEU A 169 -6.73 -1.89 2.07
CA LEU A 169 -7.05 -2.63 0.84
C LEU A 169 -7.42 -1.71 -0.33
N PHE A 170 -8.37 -0.79 -0.13
CA PHE A 170 -8.79 0.13 -1.20
C PHE A 170 -7.68 1.06 -1.62
N SER A 171 -6.87 1.53 -0.66
CA SER A 171 -5.73 2.36 -0.99
C SER A 171 -4.71 1.56 -1.82
N ASP A 172 -4.36 0.30 -1.47
CA ASP A 172 -3.40 -0.54 -2.23
C ASP A 172 -3.77 -0.65 -3.70
N ILE A 173 -5.05 -0.88 -3.97
CA ILE A 173 -5.55 -1.00 -5.33
C ILE A 173 -5.36 0.33 -6.07
N ARG A 174 -5.62 1.47 -5.41
CA ARG A 174 -5.35 2.81 -5.95
C ARG A 174 -3.89 2.96 -6.37
N GLY A 175 -2.94 2.57 -5.52
CA GLY A 175 -1.52 2.66 -5.81
C GLY A 175 -1.13 1.87 -7.06
N ARG A 176 -1.66 0.64 -7.19
CA ARG A 176 -1.43 -0.21 -8.37
C ARG A 176 -2.06 0.34 -9.64
N VAL A 177 -3.33 0.76 -9.55
CA VAL A 177 -4.07 1.36 -10.68
C VAL A 177 -3.39 2.66 -11.13
N GLN A 178 -2.88 3.46 -10.19
CA GLN A 178 -2.19 4.71 -10.49
C GLN A 178 -0.88 4.46 -11.24
N ILE A 179 -0.12 3.43 -10.87
CA ILE A 179 1.07 3.03 -11.63
C ILE A 179 0.67 2.64 -13.05
N GLU A 180 -0.30 1.76 -13.24
CA GLU A 180 -0.73 1.32 -14.57
C GLU A 180 -1.24 2.50 -15.43
N GLY A 181 -1.99 3.43 -14.83
CA GLY A 181 -2.42 4.66 -15.49
C GLY A 181 -1.26 5.60 -15.87
N ASN A 182 -0.22 5.67 -15.04
CA ASN A 182 0.98 6.46 -15.31
C ASN A 182 1.89 5.81 -16.36
N LEU A 183 1.91 4.48 -16.45
CA LEU A 183 2.69 3.73 -17.45
C LEU A 183 2.13 3.85 -18.87
N ILE A 184 0.83 4.11 -18.99
CA ILE A 184 0.12 4.18 -20.27
C ILE A 184 0.21 5.59 -20.92
N ARG A 185 0.54 6.63 -20.15
CA ARG A 185 0.59 8.00 -20.69
C ARG A 185 1.99 8.34 -21.23
N GLN A 186 1.99 8.81 -22.48
CA GLN A 186 3.17 9.14 -23.28
C GLN A 186 4.12 10.13 -22.58
N TYR A 187 5.38 10.00 -22.96
CA TYR A 187 6.59 10.68 -22.48
C TYR A 187 6.51 12.19 -22.25
N GLU A 188 5.77 12.97 -23.06
CA GLU A 188 5.67 14.42 -22.90
C GLU A 188 5.13 14.86 -21.54
N GLY A 189 4.31 14.02 -20.90
CA GLY A 189 3.77 14.26 -19.56
C GLY A 189 4.75 14.01 -18.41
N LEU A 190 5.94 13.44 -18.66
CA LEU A 190 6.92 13.08 -17.62
C LEU A 190 7.87 14.23 -17.24
N LYS A 191 8.06 15.24 -18.11
CA LYS A 191 8.96 16.39 -17.86
C LYS A 191 8.62 17.15 -16.59
N LYS A 192 7.32 17.37 -16.33
CA LYS A 192 6.83 18.03 -15.10
C LYS A 192 7.10 17.26 -13.81
N TYR A 193 7.52 16.00 -13.92
CA TYR A 193 7.84 15.15 -12.78
C TYR A 193 9.35 14.95 -12.62
N ILE A 194 10.20 15.62 -13.41
CA ILE A 194 11.65 15.62 -13.16
C ILE A 194 11.90 16.43 -11.89
N LEU A 195 12.58 15.81 -10.94
CA LEU A 195 12.93 16.42 -9.66
C LEU A 195 14.42 16.73 -9.61
N GLU A 196 14.71 17.91 -9.08
CA GLU A 196 16.03 18.29 -8.62
C GLU A 196 16.33 17.65 -7.26
N PRO A 197 17.58 17.24 -6.99
CA PRO A 197 17.96 16.63 -5.71
C PRO A 197 17.56 17.47 -4.48
N TYR A 198 17.61 18.81 -4.57
CA TYR A 198 17.24 19.69 -3.46
C TYR A 198 15.74 19.65 -3.10
N GLN A 199 14.87 19.16 -4.01
CA GLN A 199 13.43 19.01 -3.79
C GLN A 199 13.11 17.75 -2.97
N LEU A 200 14.07 16.84 -2.82
CA LEU A 200 13.91 15.67 -1.97
C LEU A 200 13.86 16.07 -0.49
N GLU A 201 13.06 15.34 0.28
CA GLU A 201 12.87 15.52 1.71
C GLU A 201 13.24 14.26 2.50
N THR A 202 13.50 14.46 3.79
CA THR A 202 13.70 13.35 4.72
C THR A 202 12.47 12.45 4.78
N GLY A 203 12.67 11.17 4.49
CA GLY A 203 11.63 10.16 4.44
C GLY A 203 11.11 9.85 3.04
N ASP A 204 11.54 10.60 2.01
CA ASP A 204 11.32 10.19 0.63
C ASP A 204 12.00 8.85 0.36
N ILE A 205 11.38 8.03 -0.47
CA ILE A 205 11.86 6.72 -0.85
C ILE A 205 12.27 6.76 -2.30
N LEU A 206 13.49 6.29 -2.56
CA LEU A 206 14.14 6.30 -3.86
C LEU A 206 14.20 4.88 -4.37
N LEU A 207 13.56 4.62 -5.50
CA LEU A 207 13.47 3.30 -6.10
C LEU A 207 14.28 3.28 -7.39
N SER A 208 15.30 2.42 -7.43
CA SER A 208 16.20 2.28 -8.58
C SER A 208 15.49 1.56 -9.71
N PHE A 209 15.31 2.28 -10.82
CA PHE A 209 14.78 1.76 -12.05
C PHE A 209 15.88 1.56 -13.09
N LYS A 210 16.01 0.33 -13.60
CA LYS A 210 17.00 -0.04 -14.62
C LYS A 210 16.34 -0.65 -15.87
N PRO A 211 16.74 -0.26 -17.09
CA PRO A 211 16.14 -0.70 -18.33
C PRO A 211 16.54 -2.15 -18.59
N LYS A 212 15.72 -2.89 -19.35
CA LYS A 212 15.95 -4.32 -19.63
C LYS A 212 17.29 -4.56 -20.32
N GLU A 213 17.71 -3.60 -21.14
CA GLU A 213 18.96 -3.56 -21.90
C GLU A 213 20.18 -3.50 -20.97
N PHE A 214 20.05 -2.85 -19.81
CA PHE A 214 21.10 -2.82 -18.79
C PHE A 214 21.42 -4.25 -18.32
N PHE A 215 20.40 -5.06 -18.05
CA PHE A 215 20.59 -6.45 -17.61
C PHE A 215 21.13 -7.36 -18.71
N LYS A 216 21.13 -6.99 -19.99
CA LYS A 216 21.75 -7.79 -21.06
C LYS A 216 23.28 -7.67 -21.04
N LYS A 217 23.82 -6.54 -20.56
CA LYS A 217 25.26 -6.23 -20.61
C LYS A 217 26.08 -6.60 -19.37
N ILE A 218 25.41 -6.97 -18.27
CA ILE A 218 26.07 -7.34 -17.00
C ILE A 218 26.80 -8.70 -17.15
N SER A 219 28.01 -8.85 -16.59
CA SER A 219 28.75 -10.13 -16.62
C SER A 219 28.13 -11.16 -15.66
N PHE A 220 28.54 -12.44 -15.76
CA PHE A 220 28.07 -13.53 -14.89
C PHE A 220 28.24 -13.25 -13.39
N PHE A 221 29.08 -12.29 -12.98
CA PHE A 221 29.41 -12.01 -11.57
C PHE A 221 28.49 -11.00 -10.85
N THR A 222 27.59 -10.28 -11.53
CA THR A 222 26.60 -9.38 -10.89
C THR A 222 25.22 -10.05 -10.85
N VAL A 223 25.17 -11.16 -10.11
CA VAL A 223 24.06 -12.13 -10.09
C VAL A 223 22.78 -11.55 -9.44
N LEU A 224 22.89 -10.69 -8.43
CA LEU A 224 21.75 -10.21 -7.64
C LEU A 224 20.72 -9.39 -8.44
N PRO A 225 21.08 -8.33 -9.19
CA PRO A 225 20.10 -7.52 -9.92
C PRO A 225 19.42 -8.28 -11.06
N ARG A 226 20.14 -9.22 -11.69
CA ARG A 226 19.57 -10.11 -12.72
C ARG A 226 18.59 -11.10 -12.13
N MET A 227 18.88 -11.66 -10.96
CA MET A 227 17.95 -12.56 -10.27
C MET A 227 16.70 -11.80 -9.82
N THR A 228 16.83 -10.66 -9.14
CA THR A 228 15.65 -9.88 -8.71
C THR A 228 14.78 -9.44 -9.90
N ALA A 229 15.39 -8.94 -10.99
CA ALA A 229 14.66 -8.57 -12.19
C ALA A 229 13.99 -9.75 -12.90
N ALA A 230 14.68 -10.91 -13.01
CA ALA A 230 14.14 -12.12 -13.64
C ALA A 230 13.04 -12.79 -12.81
N PHE A 231 13.15 -12.78 -11.48
CA PHE A 231 12.18 -13.41 -10.59
C PHE A 231 10.95 -12.54 -10.32
N GLU A 232 11.13 -11.23 -10.14
CA GLU A 232 10.02 -10.29 -9.84
C GLU A 232 9.34 -9.71 -11.08
N GLN A 233 9.89 -9.98 -12.28
CA GLN A 233 9.48 -9.37 -13.54
C GLN A 233 9.37 -7.85 -13.42
N SER A 234 10.22 -7.23 -12.61
CA SER A 234 10.20 -5.80 -12.34
C SER A 234 11.54 -5.18 -12.71
N GLN A 235 11.47 -3.99 -13.30
CA GLN A 235 12.63 -3.17 -13.62
C GLN A 235 13.10 -2.34 -12.40
N VAL A 236 12.38 -2.43 -11.28
CA VAL A 236 12.76 -1.84 -9.99
C VAL A 236 13.66 -2.81 -9.23
N THR A 237 14.89 -2.40 -8.96
CA THR A 237 15.96 -3.29 -8.48
C THR A 237 16.40 -3.01 -7.05
N HIS A 238 16.17 -1.81 -6.56
CA HIS A 238 16.70 -1.36 -5.28
C HIS A 238 15.81 -0.30 -4.65
N ALA A 239 15.85 -0.21 -3.32
CA ALA A 239 15.11 0.77 -2.55
C ALA A 239 16.03 1.43 -1.53
N ALA A 240 15.95 2.75 -1.43
CA ALA A 240 16.70 3.56 -0.48
C ALA A 240 15.82 4.65 0.14
N LEU A 241 16.29 5.22 1.24
CA LEU A 241 15.70 6.37 1.92
C LEU A 241 16.49 7.63 1.61
N CYS A 242 15.81 8.74 1.42
CA CYS A 242 16.42 10.06 1.44
C CYS A 242 16.42 10.63 2.85
N ILE A 243 17.54 11.21 3.26
CA ILE A 243 17.63 12.10 4.42
C ILE A 243 18.18 13.45 3.97
N LYS A 244 17.46 14.54 4.25
CA LYS A 244 17.90 15.90 3.96
C LYS A 244 18.68 16.44 5.14
N LEU A 245 19.95 16.75 4.93
CA LEU A 245 20.85 17.33 5.94
C LEU A 245 21.31 18.74 5.51
N PRO A 246 21.86 19.55 6.43
CA PRO A 246 22.62 20.74 6.05
C PRO A 246 23.78 20.32 5.12
N GLY A 247 23.73 20.75 3.87
CA GLY A 247 24.66 20.33 2.81
C GLY A 247 24.03 19.54 1.65
N GLY A 248 22.78 19.08 1.80
CA GLY A 248 22.03 18.44 0.72
C GLY A 248 21.38 17.11 1.12
N PRO A 249 20.70 16.46 0.15
CA PRO A 249 20.17 15.12 0.36
C PRO A 249 21.31 14.09 0.49
N LYS A 250 21.07 13.08 1.31
CA LYS A 250 21.89 11.87 1.41
C LYS A 250 21.01 10.63 1.24
N ILE A 251 21.62 9.55 0.78
CA ILE A 251 20.95 8.25 0.58
C ILE A 251 21.28 7.36 1.78
N VAL A 252 20.26 6.77 2.38
CA VAL A 252 20.38 5.75 3.42
C VAL A 252 19.82 4.44 2.89
N GLU A 253 20.63 3.39 2.89
CA GLU A 253 20.27 2.10 2.28
C GLU A 253 21.03 0.94 2.91
N SER A 254 20.53 -0.28 2.70
CA SER A 254 21.29 -1.50 2.94
C SER A 254 21.88 -1.98 1.62
N VAL A 255 23.20 -2.06 1.55
CA VAL A 255 23.95 -2.47 0.35
C VAL A 255 24.96 -3.56 0.69
N MET A 256 25.35 -4.30 -0.35
CA MET A 256 26.48 -5.22 -0.33
C MET A 256 27.41 -4.80 -1.46
N ASP A 257 28.46 -4.07 -1.11
CA ASP A 257 29.49 -3.59 -2.03
C ASP A 257 30.89 -3.90 -1.47
N ILE A 258 31.93 -3.76 -2.29
CA ILE A 258 33.31 -4.05 -1.91
C ILE A 258 33.69 -3.17 -0.70
N GLY A 259 33.91 -3.80 0.46
CA GLY A 259 34.28 -3.13 1.70
C GLY A 259 33.11 -2.51 2.48
N ILE A 260 31.87 -2.67 2.02
CA ILE A 260 30.67 -2.14 2.67
C ILE A 260 29.60 -3.24 2.77
N ASP A 261 29.28 -3.64 4.00
CA ASP A 261 28.24 -4.62 4.30
C ASP A 261 27.23 -4.04 5.31
N GLY A 262 26.02 -3.74 4.85
CA GLY A 262 24.92 -3.34 5.72
C GLY A 262 24.35 -1.94 5.49
N ALA A 263 23.73 -1.38 6.53
CA ALA A 263 23.13 -0.05 6.47
C ALA A 263 24.18 1.06 6.42
N VAL A 264 24.12 1.88 5.38
CA VAL A 264 25.02 3.02 5.18
C VAL A 264 24.26 4.29 4.86
N MET A 265 24.94 5.41 5.10
CA MET A 265 24.53 6.73 4.65
C MET A 265 25.63 7.29 3.75
N ARG A 266 25.30 7.63 2.51
CA ARG A 266 26.23 8.19 1.52
C ARG A 266 25.69 9.46 0.89
N ASP A 267 26.57 10.19 0.22
CA ASP A 267 26.16 11.34 -0.58
C ASP A 267 25.20 10.93 -1.68
N PHE A 268 24.28 11.85 -2.01
CA PHE A 268 23.29 11.60 -3.04
C PHE A 268 23.96 11.60 -4.41
N GLU A 269 24.00 10.42 -5.02
CA GLU A 269 24.50 10.25 -6.38
C GLU A 269 23.63 9.23 -7.12
N VAL A 270 23.21 9.61 -8.34
CA VAL A 270 22.48 8.74 -9.27
C VAL A 270 23.50 8.07 -10.20
N PRO A 271 23.65 6.73 -10.15
CA PRO A 271 24.55 6.01 -11.04
C PRO A 271 24.19 6.19 -12.52
N GLU A 272 25.17 5.96 -13.41
CA GLU A 272 24.94 5.93 -14.85
C GLU A 272 23.88 4.89 -15.24
N VAL A 273 23.03 5.26 -16.21
CA VAL A 273 21.99 4.37 -16.74
C VAL A 273 21.02 3.89 -15.64
N GLN A 274 20.69 4.78 -14.71
CA GLN A 274 19.73 4.54 -13.63
C GLN A 274 18.80 5.74 -13.48
N VAL A 275 17.51 5.46 -13.31
CA VAL A 275 16.50 6.46 -12.95
C VAL A 275 16.04 6.16 -11.54
N LEU A 276 15.96 7.16 -10.69
CA LEU A 276 15.34 7.01 -9.37
C LEU A 276 13.89 7.46 -9.44
N VAL A 277 12.98 6.56 -9.14
CA VAL A 277 11.57 6.88 -8.88
C VAL A 277 11.47 7.34 -7.43
N ALA A 278 11.09 8.59 -7.22
CA ALA A 278 10.96 9.20 -5.91
C ALA A 278 9.50 9.15 -5.44
N LEU A 279 9.29 8.59 -4.24
CA LEU A 279 7.99 8.45 -3.61
C LEU A 279 8.00 9.10 -2.22
N ARG A 280 6.96 9.85 -1.88
CA ARG A 280 6.84 10.56 -0.61
C ARG A 280 5.73 10.00 0.27
N PRO A 281 6.02 9.57 1.51
CA PRO A 281 4.99 9.24 2.49
C PRO A 281 4.34 10.53 3.05
N GLN A 282 3.04 10.47 3.33
CA GLN A 282 2.36 11.52 4.09
C GLN A 282 2.60 11.31 5.58
N LEU A 283 3.55 12.05 6.16
CA LEU A 283 3.96 11.92 7.55
C LEU A 283 3.62 13.17 8.36
N SER A 284 3.05 12.98 9.55
CA SER A 284 3.00 14.04 10.56
C SER A 284 4.41 14.40 11.05
N GLN A 285 4.55 15.55 11.71
CA GLN A 285 5.83 15.98 12.29
C GLN A 285 6.39 14.94 13.28
N ASP A 286 5.53 14.39 14.15
CA ASP A 286 5.92 13.35 15.11
C ASP A 286 6.39 12.07 14.42
N GLN A 287 5.68 11.64 13.36
CA GLN A 287 6.07 10.47 12.56
C GLN A 287 7.42 10.71 11.88
N ARG A 288 7.66 11.91 11.35
CA ARG A 288 8.94 12.29 10.75
C ARG A 288 10.08 12.24 11.78
N MET A 289 9.86 12.70 13.00
CA MET A 289 10.83 12.61 14.10
C MET A 289 11.14 11.16 14.49
N ARG A 290 10.10 10.33 14.66
CA ARG A 290 10.27 8.89 14.93
C ARG A 290 11.02 8.17 13.80
N LEU A 291 10.76 8.55 12.54
CA LEU A 291 11.46 8.01 11.38
C LEU A 291 12.96 8.34 11.42
N ILE A 292 13.31 9.61 11.71
CA ILE A 292 14.71 10.03 11.85
C ILE A 292 15.41 9.25 12.98
N GLN A 293 14.73 9.06 14.11
CA GLN A 293 15.26 8.26 15.22
C GLN A 293 15.46 6.78 14.84
N ALA A 294 14.53 6.19 14.08
CA ALA A 294 14.68 4.84 13.56
C ALA A 294 15.87 4.73 12.58
N ILE A 295 16.00 5.66 11.64
CA ILE A 295 17.14 5.74 10.70
C ILE A 295 18.47 5.77 11.47
N ARG A 296 18.59 6.68 12.45
CA ARG A 296 19.82 6.81 13.25
C ARG A 296 20.17 5.51 13.98
N ARG A 297 19.19 4.88 14.64
CA ARG A 297 19.40 3.60 15.33
C ARG A 297 19.91 2.52 14.39
N HIS A 298 19.31 2.41 13.20
CA HIS A 298 19.73 1.41 12.22
C HIS A 298 21.12 1.68 11.65
N ILE A 299 21.50 2.93 11.38
CA ILE A 299 22.86 3.27 10.95
C ILE A 299 23.87 2.95 12.06
N GLN A 300 23.57 3.30 13.32
CA GLN A 300 24.45 3.04 14.47
C GLN A 300 24.66 1.55 14.74
N ASN A 301 23.61 0.75 14.56
CA ASN A 301 23.64 -0.69 14.81
C ASN A 301 24.30 -1.48 13.68
N GLN A 302 24.61 -0.85 12.53
CA GLN A 302 25.23 -1.45 11.35
C GLN A 302 24.70 -2.86 11.03
N PRO A 303 23.39 -3.04 10.79
CA PRO A 303 22.84 -4.33 10.43
C PRO A 303 23.48 -4.81 9.14
N THR A 304 23.94 -6.05 9.08
CA THR A 304 24.67 -6.59 7.93
C THR A 304 23.72 -6.98 6.80
N TYR A 305 24.22 -7.05 5.57
CA TYR A 305 23.49 -7.58 4.44
C TYR A 305 23.35 -9.10 4.55
N SER A 306 22.22 -9.65 4.12
CA SER A 306 21.90 -11.06 4.34
C SER A 306 22.08 -11.92 3.09
N VAL A 307 23.31 -12.34 2.79
CA VAL A 307 23.58 -13.30 1.71
C VAL A 307 22.86 -14.64 1.97
N LEU A 308 22.78 -15.07 3.23
CA LEU A 308 22.11 -16.31 3.62
C LEU A 308 20.58 -16.26 3.39
N LYS A 309 19.93 -15.11 3.59
CA LYS A 309 18.52 -14.94 3.24
C LYS A 309 18.29 -15.07 1.74
N LEU A 310 19.24 -14.69 0.89
CA LEU A 310 19.14 -14.83 -0.56
C LEU A 310 19.07 -16.30 -0.97
N VAL A 311 19.91 -17.14 -0.35
CA VAL A 311 19.93 -18.60 -0.55
C VAL A 311 18.62 -19.24 -0.06
N GLY A 312 18.04 -18.75 1.05
CA GLY A 312 16.73 -19.19 1.55
C GLY A 312 15.52 -18.66 0.77
N PHE A 313 15.67 -17.51 0.11
CA PHE A 313 14.59 -16.84 -0.63
C PHE A 313 14.24 -17.58 -1.92
N LEU A 314 15.23 -18.16 -2.62
CA LEU A 314 15.03 -18.92 -3.86
C LEU A 314 14.11 -20.14 -3.69
N PRO A 315 14.34 -21.06 -2.73
CA PRO A 315 13.43 -22.16 -2.45
C PRO A 315 12.04 -21.67 -2.01
N THR A 316 12.00 -20.66 -1.12
CA THR A 316 10.73 -20.09 -0.62
C THR A 316 9.90 -19.51 -1.76
N LEU A 317 10.55 -18.84 -2.73
CA LEU A 317 9.91 -18.33 -3.94
C LEU A 317 9.41 -19.45 -4.83
N LEU A 318 10.20 -20.51 -5.07
CA LEU A 318 9.79 -21.66 -5.88
C LEU A 318 8.56 -22.33 -5.30
N VAL A 319 8.56 -22.60 -3.99
CA VAL A 319 7.44 -23.23 -3.27
C VAL A 319 6.22 -22.32 -3.25
N THR A 320 6.41 -21.01 -3.01
CA THR A 320 5.34 -20.01 -3.12
C THR A 320 4.73 -20.01 -4.53
N ARG A 321 5.55 -20.08 -5.58
CA ARG A 321 5.09 -20.04 -6.97
C ARG A 321 4.27 -21.29 -7.32
N THR A 322 4.71 -22.46 -6.87
CA THR A 322 3.96 -23.72 -7.03
C THR A 322 2.66 -23.69 -6.24
N LEU A 323 2.69 -23.32 -4.96
CA LEU A 323 1.47 -23.16 -4.16
C LEU A 323 0.47 -22.21 -4.82
N ASN A 324 0.94 -21.05 -5.28
CA ASN A 324 0.08 -20.05 -5.90
C ASN A 324 -0.56 -20.52 -7.21
N TRP A 325 0.15 -21.37 -7.96
CA TRP A 325 -0.36 -21.99 -9.18
C TRP A 325 -1.53 -22.94 -8.87
N PHE A 326 -1.41 -23.75 -7.81
CA PHE A 326 -2.46 -24.69 -7.40
C PHE A 326 -3.63 -24.02 -6.66
N THR A 327 -3.38 -23.02 -5.82
CA THR A 327 -4.42 -22.39 -5.00
C THR A 327 -5.18 -21.25 -5.68
N LYS A 328 -4.85 -20.92 -6.96
CA LYS A 328 -5.37 -19.74 -7.68
C LYS A 328 -5.34 -18.46 -6.82
N GLY A 329 -4.35 -18.35 -5.93
CA GLY A 329 -4.30 -17.36 -4.87
C GLY A 329 -2.87 -17.20 -4.37
N TYR A 330 -2.54 -16.03 -3.82
CA TYR A 330 -1.19 -15.70 -3.36
C TYR A 330 -1.00 -16.05 -1.88
N ARG A 331 -0.45 -17.24 -1.58
CA ARG A 331 0.08 -17.63 -0.26
C ARG A 331 1.60 -17.60 -0.34
N GLN A 332 2.21 -16.53 0.17
CA GLN A 332 3.66 -16.50 0.37
C GLN A 332 4.00 -17.23 1.67
N LEU A 333 4.81 -18.28 1.57
CA LEU A 333 5.41 -18.88 2.75
C LEU A 333 6.40 -17.89 3.34
N PRO A 334 6.38 -17.66 4.67
CA PRO A 334 7.43 -16.89 5.32
C PRO A 334 8.77 -17.57 5.04
N ASN A 335 9.80 -16.80 4.71
CA ASN A 335 11.13 -17.35 4.46
C ASN A 335 11.61 -18.04 5.75
N PHE A 336 11.77 -19.37 5.70
CA PHE A 336 12.07 -20.20 6.88
C PHE A 336 13.39 -19.82 7.56
N LEU A 337 14.27 -19.09 6.87
CA LEU A 337 15.56 -18.62 7.37
C LEU A 337 15.55 -17.14 7.82
N SER A 338 14.38 -16.48 7.86
CA SER A 338 14.24 -15.05 8.21
C SER A 338 14.45 -14.69 9.70
N ILE A 339 14.98 -15.62 10.52
CA ILE A 339 15.00 -15.54 11.98
C ILE A 339 15.96 -14.45 12.52
N ARG A 340 16.95 -13.99 11.74
CA ARG A 340 17.92 -12.98 12.21
C ARG A 340 17.43 -11.54 11.98
N LYS A 341 17.03 -10.89 13.09
CA LYS A 341 16.54 -9.50 13.16
C LYS A 341 17.52 -8.41 12.69
N SER A 342 18.81 -8.73 12.56
CA SER A 342 19.88 -7.76 12.27
C SER A 342 20.41 -7.82 10.83
N THR A 343 19.70 -8.49 9.92
CA THR A 343 20.15 -8.59 8.51
C THR A 343 19.04 -8.22 7.54
N PHE A 344 19.29 -7.32 6.59
CA PHE A 344 18.26 -6.75 5.72
C PHE A 344 18.67 -6.68 4.24
N PHE A 345 17.76 -7.03 3.33
CA PHE A 345 17.82 -6.55 1.95
C PHE A 345 17.48 -5.05 1.90
N CYS A 346 17.76 -4.38 0.78
CA CYS A 346 17.49 -2.94 0.61
C CYS A 346 16.04 -2.54 0.92
N SER A 347 15.05 -3.22 0.34
CA SER A 347 13.63 -2.94 0.61
C SER A 347 13.14 -3.42 1.99
N GLU A 348 13.74 -4.49 2.54
CA GLU A 348 13.46 -4.93 3.91
C GLU A 348 13.95 -3.90 4.93
N PHE A 349 15.13 -3.32 4.69
CA PHE A 349 15.70 -2.26 5.51
C PHE A 349 14.79 -1.04 5.53
N VAL A 350 14.42 -0.53 4.35
CA VAL A 350 13.50 0.62 4.24
C VAL A 350 12.20 0.31 5.00
N ASN A 351 11.61 -0.87 4.75
CA ASN A 351 10.39 -1.29 5.43
C ASN A 351 10.53 -1.38 6.96
N GLN A 352 11.64 -1.90 7.47
CA GLN A 352 11.86 -2.04 8.91
C GLN A 352 12.03 -0.68 9.59
N VAL A 353 12.74 0.26 8.96
CA VAL A 353 12.88 1.63 9.45
C VAL A 353 11.52 2.31 9.62
N PHE A 354 10.60 2.16 8.65
CA PHE A 354 9.24 2.68 8.77
C PHE A 354 8.44 1.97 9.86
N LYS A 355 8.53 0.62 9.96
CA LYS A 355 7.86 -0.15 11.03
C LYS A 355 8.29 0.30 12.42
N ASP A 356 9.57 0.50 12.64
CA ASP A 356 10.14 0.93 13.93
C ASP A 356 9.75 2.36 14.30
N ALA A 357 9.31 3.15 13.31
CA ALA A 357 8.73 4.48 13.50
C ALA A 357 7.19 4.46 13.70
N GLY A 358 6.57 3.27 13.68
CA GLY A 358 5.12 3.08 13.78
C GLY A 358 4.38 3.43 12.49
N ILE A 359 5.06 3.35 11.34
CA ILE A 359 4.50 3.73 10.03
C ILE A 359 4.41 2.48 9.16
N LEU A 360 3.24 2.26 8.57
CA LEU A 360 3.02 1.16 7.64
C LEU A 360 3.46 1.58 6.24
N LEU A 361 4.58 1.02 5.75
CA LEU A 361 5.12 1.39 4.45
C LEU A 361 4.35 0.76 3.28
N THR A 362 3.94 -0.49 3.41
CA THR A 362 3.12 -1.21 2.43
C THR A 362 2.05 -2.03 3.18
N PRO A 363 0.92 -2.38 2.57
CA PRO A 363 -0.05 -3.30 3.16
C PRO A 363 0.58 -4.64 3.58
N LYS A 364 1.53 -5.12 2.76
CA LYS A 364 2.32 -6.32 3.04
C LYS A 364 3.11 -6.22 4.34
N SER A 365 3.52 -5.02 4.73
CA SER A 365 4.30 -4.77 5.95
C SER A 365 3.56 -5.24 7.21
N LYS A 366 2.22 -5.31 7.22
CA LYS A 366 1.44 -5.79 8.37
C LYS A 366 1.57 -7.31 8.58
N TYR A 367 1.79 -8.07 7.51
CA TYR A 367 1.66 -9.54 7.52
C TYR A 367 2.93 -10.28 7.08
N SER A 368 3.87 -9.60 6.44
CA SER A 368 5.08 -10.19 5.88
C SER A 368 6.35 -9.56 6.47
N ALA A 369 7.35 -10.42 6.70
CA ALA A 369 8.71 -10.01 7.02
C ALA A 369 9.46 -9.50 5.78
N THR A 370 9.09 -9.98 4.59
CA THR A 370 9.76 -9.65 3.32
C THR A 370 8.88 -8.74 2.48
N VAL A 371 9.44 -7.59 2.09
CA VAL A 371 8.83 -6.58 1.20
C VAL A 371 9.82 -6.35 0.07
N SER A 372 9.35 -6.45 -1.17
CA SER A 372 10.20 -6.21 -2.34
C SER A 372 10.15 -4.75 -2.81
N PRO A 373 11.14 -4.26 -3.58
CA PRO A 373 11.09 -2.91 -4.13
C PRO A 373 9.83 -2.67 -4.99
N SER A 374 9.36 -3.68 -5.71
CA SER A 374 8.11 -3.59 -6.50
C SER A 374 6.85 -3.46 -5.64
N ASP A 375 6.85 -4.05 -4.43
CA ASP A 375 5.77 -3.86 -3.47
C ASP A 375 5.73 -2.40 -2.98
N ILE A 376 6.90 -1.78 -2.74
CA ILE A 376 7.03 -0.39 -2.31
C ILE A 376 6.59 0.58 -3.41
N VAL A 377 6.97 0.34 -4.68
CA VAL A 377 6.50 1.15 -5.82
C VAL A 377 4.97 1.24 -5.80
N SER A 378 4.30 0.11 -5.58
CA SER A 378 2.84 0.01 -5.54
C SER A 378 2.19 0.44 -4.22
N SER A 379 2.96 0.97 -3.28
CA SER A 379 2.42 1.30 -1.97
C SER A 379 1.42 2.45 -2.06
N PRO A 380 0.26 2.30 -1.40
CA PRO A 380 -0.75 3.34 -1.41
C PRO A 380 -0.55 4.44 -0.39
N PHE A 381 0.38 4.23 0.55
CA PHE A 381 0.77 5.20 1.56
C PHE A 381 1.81 6.19 1.03
N LEU A 382 2.27 5.97 -0.21
CA LEU A 382 3.27 6.75 -0.87
C LEU A 382 2.66 7.49 -2.06
N THR A 383 3.05 8.74 -2.22
CA THR A 383 2.69 9.56 -3.37
C THR A 383 3.88 9.61 -4.31
N PHE A 384 3.67 9.37 -5.60
CA PHE A 384 4.70 9.63 -6.60
C PHE A 384 4.99 11.14 -6.66
N ILE A 385 6.22 11.54 -6.36
CA ILE A 385 6.65 12.94 -6.42
C ILE A 385 7.45 13.25 -7.68
N GLY A 386 8.15 12.25 -8.24
CA GLY A 386 8.83 12.44 -9.51
C GLY A 386 9.96 11.45 -9.80
N LEU A 387 10.77 11.82 -10.79
CA LEU A 387 11.90 11.08 -11.31
C LEU A 387 13.18 11.89 -11.09
N VAL A 388 14.22 11.25 -10.59
CA VAL A 388 15.56 11.86 -10.47
C VAL A 388 16.50 11.14 -11.43
N PHE A 389 17.19 11.93 -12.25
CA PHE A 389 18.19 11.48 -13.22
C PHE A 389 19.56 11.99 -12.81
N ARG A 390 20.61 11.33 -13.31
CA ARG A 390 21.96 11.90 -13.27
C ARG A 390 21.99 13.18 -14.10
N ASP A 391 22.69 14.21 -13.62
CA ASP A 391 22.72 15.54 -14.26
C ASP A 391 23.08 15.49 -15.76
N SER A 392 24.01 14.61 -16.13
CA SER A 392 24.44 14.38 -17.52
C SER A 392 23.40 13.68 -18.41
N GLU A 393 22.38 13.06 -17.82
CA GLU A 393 21.34 12.28 -18.51
C GLU A 393 19.97 12.98 -18.51
N ARG A 394 19.92 14.25 -18.06
CA ARG A 394 18.68 15.05 -17.96
C ARG A 394 18.19 15.63 -19.28
N THR A 395 18.91 15.45 -20.37
CA THR A 395 18.48 15.99 -21.67
C THR A 395 17.24 15.24 -22.14
N GLU A 396 16.33 15.97 -22.80
CA GLU A 396 15.13 15.39 -23.38
C GLU A 396 15.45 14.18 -24.25
N GLU A 397 16.49 14.27 -25.10
CA GLU A 397 16.90 13.15 -25.95
C GLU A 397 17.40 11.95 -25.15
N ALA A 398 18.14 12.15 -24.05
CA ALA A 398 18.64 11.06 -23.21
C ALA A 398 17.50 10.35 -22.47
N VAL A 399 16.56 11.12 -21.92
CA VAL A 399 15.37 10.55 -21.26
C VAL A 399 14.47 9.88 -22.31
N THR A 400 14.13 10.52 -23.42
CA THR A 400 13.33 9.92 -24.51
C THR A 400 13.92 8.57 -24.94
N LYS A 401 15.22 8.56 -25.25
CA LYS A 401 15.95 7.36 -25.69
C LYS A 401 15.97 6.26 -24.62
N TYR A 402 15.99 6.62 -23.34
CA TYR A 402 15.89 5.68 -22.24
C TYR A 402 14.52 5.00 -22.22
N PHE A 403 13.43 5.74 -22.37
CA PHE A 403 12.07 5.21 -22.31
C PHE A 403 11.66 4.48 -23.61
N GLU A 404 12.06 4.99 -24.79
CA GLU A 404 11.79 4.37 -26.09
C GLU A 404 12.52 3.03 -26.28
N LYS A 405 13.80 2.96 -25.92
CA LYS A 405 14.58 1.71 -26.04
C LYS A 405 14.14 0.64 -25.05
N SER A 406 13.54 1.03 -23.93
CA SER A 406 13.25 0.12 -22.81
C SER A 406 12.07 -0.81 -23.03
N GLY A 407 11.20 -0.57 -24.04
CA GLY A 407 9.96 -1.33 -24.23
C GLY A 407 9.22 -1.51 -22.90
N LEU A 408 9.03 -0.39 -22.20
CA LEU A 408 8.73 -0.33 -20.77
C LEU A 408 7.55 -1.22 -20.39
N LYS A 409 7.81 -2.12 -19.44
CA LYS A 409 6.81 -2.82 -18.65
C LYS A 409 7.37 -2.79 -17.23
N ILE A 410 7.08 -1.73 -16.48
CA ILE A 410 7.50 -1.61 -15.06
C ILE A 410 6.75 -2.63 -14.24
#